data_AF-A0A7C3FQE6-F1
#
_entry.id   AF-A0A7C3FQE6-F1
#
_cell.length_a   1.000
_cell.length_b   1.000
_cell.length_c   1.000
_cell.angle_alpha   90.00
_cell.angle_beta   90.00
_cell.angle_gamma   90.00
#
_symmetry.space_group_name_H-M   'P 1'
#
loop_
_entity.id
_entity.type
_entity.pdbx_description
1 polymer ?
#
loop_
_entity_poly.entity_id
_entity_poly.type
_entity_poly.pdbx_seq_one_letter_code
_entity_poly.pdbx_strand_id
1 'polypeptide(L)'
;MGQFVERTQVVNHEHKLHYEVRNCFFHRFYSQADTPELAQLFCEVDDAFFAAAFPGYRFHRGESMQNTVAHGREHCDFIFEQIADPS
;
A
#
# COMPACT_ATOMS: atom_id res chain seq x y z
N MET A 1 -5.09 -16.97 17.22
CA MET A 1 -4.97 -17.20 15.76
C MET A 1 -4.69 -15.88 15.08
N GLY A 2 -3.43 -15.65 14.69
CA GLY A 2 -3.02 -14.44 13.97
C GLY A 2 -3.48 -14.55 12.52
N GLN A 3 -4.40 -13.67 12.11
CA GLN A 3 -4.83 -13.59 10.73
C GLN A 3 -3.76 -12.80 9.98
N PHE A 4 -3.09 -13.45 9.05
CA PHE A 4 -1.99 -12.88 8.27
C PHE A 4 -2.52 -11.80 7.32
N VAL A 5 -1.66 -10.85 6.96
CA VAL A 5 -1.95 -9.89 5.88
C VAL A 5 -2.25 -10.68 4.62
N GLU A 6 -3.44 -10.49 4.07
CA GLU A 6 -3.86 -11.15 2.84
C GLU A 6 -3.47 -10.27 1.66
N ARG A 7 -2.72 -10.82 0.72
CA ARG A 7 -2.24 -10.12 -0.47
C ARG A 7 -2.67 -10.89 -1.70
N THR A 8 -3.50 -10.28 -2.52
CA THR A 8 -3.95 -10.85 -3.78
C THR A 8 -3.31 -10.08 -4.92
N GLN A 9 -2.64 -10.78 -5.82
CA GLN A 9 -2.11 -10.17 -7.04
C GLN A 9 -3.24 -10.04 -8.06
N VAL A 10 -3.59 -8.81 -8.43
CA VAL A 10 -4.67 -8.53 -9.38
C VAL A 10 -4.10 -8.34 -10.78
N VAL A 11 -2.96 -7.66 -10.89
CA VAL A 11 -2.28 -7.42 -12.16
C VAL A 11 -0.80 -7.80 -12.06
N ASN A 12 -0.35 -8.51 -13.09
CA ASN A 12 1.06 -8.82 -13.33
C ASN A 12 1.38 -8.59 -14.81
N HIS A 13 1.81 -7.38 -15.15
CA HIS A 13 2.30 -7.03 -16.48
C HIS A 13 3.77 -6.63 -16.38
N GLU A 14 4.47 -6.70 -17.52
CA GLU A 14 5.91 -6.41 -17.64
C GLU A 14 6.31 -5.09 -16.96
N HIS A 15 5.46 -4.07 -17.03
CA HIS A 15 5.72 -2.73 -16.46
C HIS A 15 4.78 -2.35 -15.31
N LYS A 16 3.91 -3.25 -14.84
CA LYS A 16 2.92 -2.93 -13.79
C LYS A 16 2.61 -4.12 -12.90
N LEU A 17 2.79 -3.92 -11.59
CA LEU A 17 2.37 -4.84 -10.54
C LEU A 17 1.27 -4.19 -9.71
N HIS A 18 0.17 -4.89 -9.49
CA HIS A 18 -0.91 -4.43 -8.61
C HIS A 18 -1.29 -5.54 -7.64
N TYR A 19 -1.18 -5.21 -6.35
CA TYR A 19 -1.63 -6.04 -5.26
C TYR A 19 -2.80 -5.37 -4.52
N GLU A 20 -3.86 -6.13 -4.28
CA GLU A 20 -4.86 -5.82 -3.28
C GLU A 20 -4.39 -6.37 -1.93
N VAL A 21 -4.22 -5.48 -0.96
CA VAL A 21 -3.83 -5.86 0.40
C VAL A 21 -5.03 -5.74 1.33
N ARG A 22 -5.51 -6.87 1.82
CA ARG A 22 -6.60 -7.00 2.79
C ARG A 22 -6.03 -7.31 4.17
N ASN A 23 -6.81 -7.03 5.21
CA ASN A 23 -6.40 -7.23 6.60
C ASN A 23 -5.07 -6.51 6.94
N CYS A 24 -5.00 -5.21 6.60
CA CYS A 24 -3.81 -4.39 6.83
C CYS A 24 -3.32 -4.49 8.29
N PHE A 25 -2.07 -4.95 8.46
CA PHE A 25 -1.46 -5.14 9.78
C PHE A 25 -1.42 -3.85 10.59
N PHE A 26 -0.97 -2.75 9.99
CA PHE A 26 -0.84 -1.46 10.68
C PHE A 26 -2.19 -0.93 11.14
N HIS A 27 -3.20 -0.93 10.28
CA HIS A 27 -4.55 -0.51 10.66
C HIS A 27 -5.05 -1.34 11.86
N ARG A 28 -4.98 -2.67 11.77
CA ARG A 28 -5.43 -3.54 12.85
C ARG A 28 -4.65 -3.34 14.15
N PHE A 29 -3.32 -3.26 14.07
CA PHE A 29 -2.46 -3.07 15.24
C PHE A 29 -2.80 -1.77 15.96
N TYR A 30 -2.90 -0.66 15.22
CA TYR A 30 -3.19 0.65 15.79
C TYR A 30 -4.65 0.80 16.23
N SER A 31 -5.61 0.18 15.53
CA SER A 31 -7.00 0.10 16.03
C SER A 31 -7.10 -0.68 17.33
N GLN A 32 -6.33 -1.76 17.50
CA GLN A 32 -6.30 -2.53 18.76
C GLN A 32 -5.60 -1.79 19.90
N ALA A 33 -4.78 -0.78 19.57
CA ALA A 33 -4.10 0.08 20.52
C ALA A 33 -4.82 1.44 20.70
N ASP A 34 -6.09 1.55 20.30
CA ASP A 34 -6.93 2.76 20.38
C ASP A 34 -6.29 4.02 19.76
N THR A 35 -5.47 3.86 18.72
CA THR A 35 -4.75 4.94 18.02
C THR A 35 -4.78 4.79 16.48
N PRO A 36 -5.95 4.54 15.85
CA PRO A 36 -6.06 4.21 14.43
C PRO A 36 -5.47 5.26 13.47
N GLU A 37 -5.39 6.52 13.88
CA GLU A 37 -4.75 7.62 13.13
C GLU A 37 -3.27 7.36 12.84
N LEU A 38 -2.57 6.60 13.66
CA LEU A 38 -1.17 6.22 13.42
C LEU A 38 -1.02 5.29 12.21
N ALA A 39 -2.08 4.54 11.85
CA ALA A 39 -2.05 3.74 10.64
C ALA A 39 -2.00 4.61 9.37
N GLN A 40 -2.59 5.81 9.40
CA GLN A 40 -2.53 6.77 8.29
C GLN A 40 -1.11 7.33 8.15
N LEU A 41 -0.46 7.66 9.25
CA LEU A 41 0.95 8.06 9.27
C LEU A 41 1.85 6.98 8.65
N PHE A 42 1.60 5.70 8.97
CA PHE A 42 2.33 4.60 8.35
C PHE A 42 2.10 4.48 6.85
N CYS A 43 0.91 4.85 6.35
CA CYS A 43 0.66 4.86 4.91
C CYS A 43 1.53 5.92 4.21
N GLU A 44 1.75 7.08 4.84
CA GLU A 44 2.67 8.12 4.32
C GLU A 44 4.14 7.69 4.38
N VAL A 45 4.54 6.99 5.46
CA VAL A 45 5.88 6.41 5.57
C VAL A 45 6.11 5.38 4.47
N ASP A 46 5.14 4.50 4.20
CA ASP A 46 5.20 3.55 3.10
C ASP A 46 5.44 4.27 1.76
N ASP A 47 4.70 5.35 1.48
CA ASP A 47 4.82 6.11 0.23
C ASP A 47 6.25 6.65 0.03
N ALA A 48 6.81 7.30 1.06
CA ALA A 48 8.17 7.80 1.04
C ALA A 48 9.22 6.66 0.97
N PHE A 49 8.99 5.57 1.71
CA PHE A 49 9.89 4.42 1.74
C PHE A 49 9.96 3.73 0.39
N PHE A 50 8.83 3.42 -0.24
CA PHE A 50 8.80 2.72 -1.52
C PHE A 50 9.39 3.59 -2.64
N ALA A 51 9.14 4.90 -2.64
CA ALA A 51 9.77 5.82 -3.59
C ALA A 51 11.30 5.82 -3.47
N ALA A 52 11.85 5.76 -2.25
CA ALA A 52 13.29 5.71 -2.03
C ALA A 52 13.91 4.32 -2.29
N ALA A 53 13.21 3.26 -1.91
CA ALA A 53 13.70 1.88 -2.04
C ALA A 53 13.65 1.36 -3.49
N PHE A 54 12.69 1.84 -4.30
CA PHE A 54 12.46 1.36 -5.66
C PHE A 54 12.40 2.52 -6.66
N PRO A 55 13.52 3.23 -6.90
CA PRO A 55 13.53 4.44 -7.72
C PRO A 55 13.17 4.22 -9.20
N GLY A 56 13.24 2.98 -9.70
CA GLY A 56 12.79 2.61 -11.06
C GLY A 56 11.28 2.37 -11.18
N TYR A 57 10.53 2.51 -10.08
CA TYR A 57 9.10 2.28 -10.04
C TYR A 57 8.38 3.46 -9.36
N ARG A 58 7.26 3.88 -9.94
CA ARG A 58 6.28 4.73 -9.28
C ARG A 58 5.40 3.85 -8.43
N PHE A 59 5.55 3.98 -7.11
CA PHE A 59 4.59 3.43 -6.17
C PHE A 59 3.40 4.38 -6.02
N HIS A 60 2.18 3.83 -6.01
CA HIS A 60 0.97 4.61 -5.75
C HIS A 60 -0.19 3.73 -5.27
N ARG A 61 -1.20 4.39 -4.70
CA ARG A 61 -2.42 3.79 -4.14
C ARG A 61 -3.62 4.00 -5.07
N GLY A 62 -3.48 3.77 -6.38
CA GLY A 62 -4.56 4.11 -7.35
C GLY A 62 -4.84 5.61 -7.43
N GLU A 63 -3.77 6.41 -7.51
CA GLU A 63 -3.77 7.88 -7.58
C GLU A 63 -4.28 8.62 -6.34
N SER A 64 -4.64 7.94 -5.24
CA SER A 64 -5.06 8.61 -4.00
C SER A 64 -4.74 7.81 -2.74
N MET A 65 -4.15 8.47 -1.75
CA MET A 65 -3.92 7.90 -0.42
C MET A 65 -5.20 7.46 0.29
N GLN A 66 -6.35 8.00 -0.10
CA GLN A 66 -7.66 7.60 0.42
C GLN A 66 -8.07 6.18 -0.03
N ASN A 67 -7.34 5.55 -0.94
CA ASN A 67 -7.58 4.16 -1.36
C ASN A 67 -6.88 3.13 -0.45
N THR A 68 -6.93 3.37 0.87
CA THR A 68 -6.36 2.44 1.85
C THR A 68 -7.37 2.12 2.95
N VAL A 69 -7.15 0.97 3.60
CA VAL A 69 -7.96 0.52 4.74
C VAL A 69 -7.93 1.55 5.88
N ALA A 70 -6.82 2.27 6.06
CA ALA A 70 -6.69 3.33 7.06
C ALA A 70 -7.64 4.52 6.83
N HIS A 71 -8.19 4.66 5.62
CA HIS A 71 -9.22 5.64 5.25
C HIS A 71 -10.61 5.00 5.01
N GLY A 72 -10.82 3.76 5.47
CA GLY A 72 -12.13 3.10 5.44
C GLY A 72 -12.44 2.30 4.17
N ARG A 73 -11.44 2.00 3.33
CA ARG A 73 -11.60 1.07 2.21
C ARG A 73 -11.57 -0.40 2.67
N GLU A 74 -12.10 -1.30 1.85
CA GLU A 74 -12.04 -2.74 2.10
C GLU A 74 -10.64 -3.34 1.93
N HIS A 75 -9.81 -2.73 1.08
CA HIS A 75 -8.44 -3.13 0.82
C HIS A 75 -7.56 -1.90 0.53
N CYS A 76 -6.25 -2.09 0.60
CA CYS A 76 -5.28 -1.11 0.12
C CYS A 76 -4.80 -1.52 -1.27
N ASP A 77 -4.76 -0.56 -2.18
CA ASP A 77 -4.06 -0.73 -3.45
C ASP A 77 -2.55 -0.54 -3.24
N PHE A 78 -1.75 -1.52 -3.66
CA PHE A 78 -0.31 -1.41 -3.79
C PHE A 78 0.03 -1.56 -5.27
N ILE A 79 0.25 -0.44 -5.95
CA ILE A 79 0.53 -0.41 -7.38
C ILE A 79 1.96 0.08 -7.59
N PHE A 80 2.72 -0.68 -8.36
CA PHE A 80 4.07 -0.35 -8.81
C PHE A 80 4.06 -0.29 -10.33
N GLU A 81 4.32 0.88 -10.88
CA GLU A 81 4.45 1.10 -12.33
C GLU A 81 5.91 1.41 -12.66
N GLN A 82 6.51 0.73 -13.62
CA GLN A 82 7.88 1.01 -14.02
C GLN A 82 7.95 2.42 -14.62
N ILE A 83 8.88 3.23 -14.12
CA ILE A 83 9.15 4.54 -14.69
C ILE A 83 10.02 4.28 -15.93
N ALA A 84 9.50 4.60 -17.12
CA ALA A 84 10.30 4.56 -18.33
C ALA A 84 11.49 5.52 -18.15
N ASP A 85 12.70 5.02 -18.37
CA ASP A 85 13.93 5.81 -18.28
C ASP A 85 13.74 7.05 -19.19
N PRO A 86 13.94 8.29 -18.70
CA PRO A 86 13.99 9.44 -19.57
C PRO A 86 15.26 9.33 -20.42
N SER A 87 15.13 8.70 -21.58
CA SER A 87 16.14 8.66 -22.65
C SER A 87 16.61 10.05 -23.03
#